data_AF-A0A139WW37-F1
#
_entry.id   AF-A0A139WW37-F1
#
_cell.length_a   1.000
_cell.length_b   1.000
_cell.length_c   1.000
_cell.angle_alpha   90.00
_cell.angle_beta   90.00
_cell.angle_gamma   90.00
#
_symmetry.space_group_name_H-M   'P 1'
#
loop_
_entity.id
_entity.type
_entity.pdbx_description
1 polymer ?
#
loop_
_entity_poly.entity_id
_entity_poly.type
_entity_poly.pdbx_seq_one_letter_code
_entity_poly.pdbx_strand_id
1 'polypeptide(L)'
;MNLPQGFEASTIAHEIGHWVLHINPHEVERFLKRQDQGLETVAQPFLCRNAGSQKKAKSIEWQAQYFASCLLMPRFILEEKRLGRDLTNWHHLYRMKDELGVTISNLIHRLQQDLGWIHILPGSRQILLGDAAPCREKQPIR
;
A
#
# COMPACT_ATOMS: atom_id res chain seq x y z
N MET A 1 -2.35 2.33 22.59
CA MET A 1 -1.19 2.91 21.87
C MET A 1 -1.75 3.93 20.90
N ASN A 2 -1.25 5.16 20.87
CA ASN A 2 -1.73 6.21 19.96
C ASN A 2 -0.92 6.11 18.66
N LEU A 3 -1.41 5.35 17.68
CA LEU A 3 -0.71 5.16 16.41
C LEU A 3 -0.87 6.41 15.51
N PRO A 4 0.13 6.77 14.70
CA PRO A 4 -0.03 7.86 13.75
C PRO A 4 -1.22 7.61 12.81
N GLN A 5 -2.02 8.64 12.56
CA GLN A 5 -3.17 8.55 11.66
C GLN A 5 -2.74 7.96 10.30
N GLY A 6 -3.46 6.92 9.85
CA GLY A 6 -3.19 6.19 8.61
C GLY A 6 -2.20 5.04 8.71
N PHE A 7 -1.50 4.88 9.84
CA PHE A 7 -0.67 3.70 10.08
C PHE A 7 -1.55 2.44 10.23
N GLU A 8 -2.62 2.53 11.02
CA GLU A 8 -3.57 1.43 11.24
C GLU A 8 -4.20 0.94 9.93
N ALA A 9 -4.68 1.86 9.09
CA ALA A 9 -5.26 1.53 7.79
C ALA A 9 -4.25 0.81 6.88
N SER A 10 -2.98 1.23 6.94
CA SER A 10 -1.89 0.61 6.17
C SER A 10 -1.56 -0.79 6.66
N THR A 11 -1.52 -1.00 7.98
CA THR A 11 -1.34 -2.34 8.56
C THR A 11 -2.50 -3.26 8.19
N ILE A 12 -3.75 -2.80 8.35
CA ILE A 12 -4.94 -3.60 8.00
C ILE A 12 -4.92 -3.96 6.52
N ALA A 13 -4.66 -3.00 5.63
CA ALA A 13 -4.60 -3.25 4.19
C ALA A 13 -3.46 -4.21 3.80
N HIS A 14 -2.32 -4.15 4.50
CA HIS A 14 -1.21 -5.07 4.32
C HIS A 14 -1.59 -6.50 4.71
N GLU A 15 -2.22 -6.70 5.86
CA GLU A 15 -2.69 -8.03 6.29
C GLU A 15 -3.80 -8.58 5.38
N ILE A 16 -4.70 -7.71 4.87
CA ILE A 16 -5.66 -8.11 3.83
C ILE A 16 -4.91 -8.57 2.58
N GLY A 17 -3.83 -7.89 2.18
CA GLY A 17 -2.98 -8.30 1.06
C GLY A 17 -2.40 -9.71 1.25
N HIS A 18 -1.89 -10.00 2.45
CA HIS A 18 -1.44 -11.36 2.80
C HIS A 18 -2.57 -12.39 2.67
N TRP A 19 -3.74 -12.07 3.22
CA TRP A 19 -4.90 -12.97 3.14
C TRP A 19 -5.32 -13.24 1.70
N VAL A 20 -5.47 -12.20 0.88
CA VAL A 20 -5.98 -12.30 -0.49
C VAL A 20 -4.98 -12.99 -1.41
N LEU A 21 -3.69 -12.70 -1.27
CA LEU A 21 -2.68 -13.12 -2.24
C LEU A 21 -1.96 -14.42 -1.85
N HIS A 22 -1.88 -14.74 -0.56
CA HIS A 22 -0.94 -15.76 -0.06
C HIS A 22 -1.59 -16.85 0.78
N ILE A 23 -2.85 -16.68 1.20
CA ILE A 23 -3.59 -17.72 1.91
C ILE A 23 -4.41 -18.55 0.91
N ASN A 24 -4.27 -19.87 0.99
CA ASN A 24 -5.06 -20.80 0.19
C ASN A 24 -6.39 -21.12 0.92
N PRO A 25 -7.55 -20.70 0.39
CA PRO A 25 -8.84 -20.92 1.04
C PRO A 25 -9.18 -22.40 1.25
N HIS A 26 -8.75 -23.28 0.34
CA HIS A 26 -9.01 -24.71 0.45
C HIS A 26 -8.19 -25.37 1.58
N GLU A 27 -6.99 -24.87 1.85
CA GLU A 27 -6.19 -25.34 2.99
C GLU A 27 -6.81 -24.89 4.32
N VAL A 28 -7.31 -23.65 4.37
CA VAL A 28 -8.06 -23.13 5.51
C VAL A 28 -9.34 -23.95 5.73
N GLU A 29 -10.12 -24.22 4.68
CA GLU A 29 -11.34 -25.02 4.76
C GLU A 29 -11.05 -26.45 5.26
N ARG A 30 -9.99 -27.08 4.72
CA ARG A 30 -9.56 -28.42 5.15
C ARG A 30 -9.12 -28.42 6.62
N PHE A 31 -8.43 -27.38 7.06
CA PHE A 31 -8.04 -27.20 8.45
C PHE A 31 -9.27 -27.11 9.36
N LEU A 32 -10.23 -26.24 9.02
CA LEU A 32 -11.46 -26.05 9.78
C LEU A 32 -12.29 -27.35 9.87
N LYS A 33 -12.42 -28.09 8.77
CA LYS A 33 -13.11 -29.40 8.75
C LYS A 33 -12.46 -30.43 9.67
N ARG A 34 -11.12 -30.47 9.72
CA ARG A 34 -10.40 -31.39 10.60
C ARG A 34 -10.56 -31.01 12.07
N GLN A 35 -10.55 -29.71 12.36
CA GLN A 35 -10.76 -29.18 13.71
C GLN A 35 -12.17 -29.52 14.22
N ASP A 36 -13.19 -29.37 13.38
CA ASP A 36 -14.58 -29.72 13.70
C ASP A 36 -14.76 -31.23 13.97
N GLN A 37 -13.96 -32.07 13.29
CA GLN A 37 -13.90 -33.52 13.50
C GLN A 37 -13.08 -33.95 14.73
N GLY A 38 -12.56 -33.01 15.52
CA GLY A 38 -11.73 -33.29 16.70
C GLY A 38 -10.37 -33.92 16.35
N LEU A 39 -9.92 -33.81 15.10
CA LEU A 39 -8.61 -34.28 14.69
C LEU A 39 -7.54 -33.28 15.12
N GLU A 40 -6.38 -33.77 15.52
CA GLU A 40 -5.25 -32.91 15.87
C GLU A 40 -4.81 -32.09 14.65
N THR A 41 -5.01 -30.77 14.73
CA THR A 41 -4.66 -29.84 13.66
C THR A 41 -3.49 -28.97 14.08
N VAL A 42 -2.31 -29.21 13.51
CA VAL A 42 -1.18 -28.27 13.63
C VAL A 42 -1.40 -27.13 12.64
N ALA A 43 -1.89 -25.99 13.11
CA ALA A 43 -1.85 -24.76 12.33
C ALA A 43 -0.41 -24.27 12.31
N GLN A 44 0.24 -24.33 11.15
CA GLN A 44 1.39 -23.45 10.91
C GLN A 44 0.88 -22.01 11.04
N PRO A 45 1.55 -21.11 11.77
CA PRO A 45 1.13 -19.71 11.84
C PRO A 45 0.97 -19.17 10.41
N PHE A 46 -0.23 -18.67 10.09
CA PHE A 46 -0.49 -17.99 8.81
C PHE A 46 0.29 -16.67 8.68
N LEU A 47 0.86 -16.19 9.79
CA LEU A 47 1.89 -15.17 9.79
C LEU A 47 3.11 -15.70 9.04
N CYS A 48 3.60 -14.96 8.05
CA CYS A 48 4.83 -15.24 7.33
C CYS A 48 6.07 -15.18 8.24
N ARG A 49 6.18 -16.09 9.22
CA ARG A 49 7.40 -16.32 9.99
C ARG A 49 8.28 -17.28 9.22
N ASN A 50 9.10 -16.74 8.32
CA ASN A 50 10.28 -17.39 7.74
C ASN A 50 10.13 -18.87 7.29
N ALA A 51 8.96 -19.31 6.82
CA ALA A 51 8.73 -20.69 6.40
C ALA A 51 9.25 -21.00 4.97
N GLY A 52 10.06 -20.11 4.38
CA GLY A 52 10.63 -20.26 3.05
C GLY A 52 11.96 -19.52 2.91
N SER A 53 12.64 -19.70 1.76
CA SER A 53 13.87 -18.97 1.47
C SER A 53 13.66 -17.46 1.69
N GLN A 54 14.66 -16.78 2.23
CA GLN A 54 14.59 -15.36 2.58
C GLN A 54 14.13 -14.47 1.40
N LYS A 55 14.36 -14.93 0.16
CA LYS A 55 13.86 -14.30 -1.08
C LYS A 55 12.34 -14.43 -1.26
N LYS A 56 11.75 -15.60 -0.98
CA LYS A 56 10.29 -15.83 -1.07
C LYS A 56 9.54 -14.99 -0.03
N ALA A 57 10.03 -14.97 1.22
CA ALA A 57 9.44 -14.16 2.27
C ALA A 57 9.45 -12.66 1.90
N LYS A 58 10.60 -12.13 1.44
CA LYS A 58 10.69 -10.74 0.96
C LYS A 58 9.74 -10.43 -0.20
N SER A 59 9.54 -11.37 -1.12
CA SER A 59 8.62 -11.20 -2.25
C SER A 59 7.17 -11.12 -1.77
N ILE A 60 6.76 -11.96 -0.82
CA ILE A 60 5.41 -11.95 -0.23
C ILE A 60 5.15 -10.63 0.48
N GLU A 61 6.07 -10.19 1.35
CA GLU A 61 5.94 -8.91 2.06
C GLU A 61 5.82 -7.72 1.09
N TRP A 62 6.59 -7.74 0.00
CA TRP A 62 6.49 -6.70 -1.03
C TRP A 62 5.14 -6.74 -1.75
N GLN A 63 4.63 -7.92 -2.09
CA GLN A 63 3.33 -8.09 -2.76
C GLN A 63 2.18 -7.59 -1.86
N ALA A 64 2.19 -7.94 -0.58
CA ALA A 64 1.22 -7.44 0.40
C ALA A 64 1.30 -5.92 0.57
N GLN A 65 2.51 -5.36 0.63
CA GLN A 65 2.71 -3.91 0.72
C GLN A 65 2.22 -3.17 -0.55
N TYR A 66 2.48 -3.71 -1.74
CA TYR A 66 2.00 -3.16 -2.99
C TYR A 66 0.48 -3.27 -3.13
N PHE A 67 -0.11 -4.37 -2.66
CA PHE A 67 -1.55 -4.52 -2.56
C PHE A 67 -2.16 -3.43 -1.68
N ALA A 68 -1.59 -3.21 -0.48
CA ALA A 68 -2.04 -2.17 0.43
C ALA A 68 -1.96 -0.76 -0.18
N SER A 69 -0.88 -0.46 -0.92
CA SER A 69 -0.72 0.83 -1.60
C SER A 69 -1.78 1.03 -2.68
N CYS A 70 -2.10 -0.01 -3.45
CA CYS A 70 -3.16 0.02 -4.45
C CYS A 70 -4.56 0.16 -3.84
N LEU A 71 -4.82 -0.53 -2.72
CA LEU A 71 -6.12 -0.52 -2.05
C LEU A 71 -6.41 0.85 -1.42
N LEU A 72 -5.43 1.42 -0.72
CA LEU A 72 -5.61 2.70 -0.02
C LEU A 72 -5.47 3.91 -0.94
N MET A 73 -4.70 3.78 -2.01
CA MET A 73 -4.40 4.87 -2.94
C MET A 73 -4.55 4.37 -4.39
N PRO A 74 -5.78 4.00 -4.79
CA PRO A 74 -6.03 3.59 -6.16
C PRO A 74 -5.79 4.76 -7.10
N ARG A 75 -5.29 4.45 -8.29
CA ARG A 75 -4.80 5.46 -9.24
C ARG A 75 -5.86 6.53 -9.57
N PHE A 76 -7.09 6.12 -9.84
CA PHE A 76 -8.17 7.06 -10.20
C PHE A 76 -8.51 8.05 -9.07
N ILE A 77 -8.45 7.62 -7.79
CA ILE A 77 -8.62 8.52 -6.65
C ILE A 77 -7.42 9.47 -6.54
N LEU A 78 -6.21 8.98 -6.74
CA LEU A 78 -5.03 9.84 -6.74
C LEU A 78 -5.07 10.89 -7.85
N GLU A 79 -5.59 10.52 -9.04
CA GLU A 79 -5.77 11.44 -10.16
C GLU A 79 -6.78 12.55 -9.82
N GLU A 80 -7.92 12.19 -9.21
CA GLU A 80 -8.91 13.15 -8.71
C GLU A 80 -8.32 14.07 -7.63
N LYS A 81 -7.66 13.51 -6.63
CA LYS A 81 -7.08 14.25 -5.49
C LYS A 81 -5.95 15.18 -5.91
N ARG A 82 -5.27 14.90 -7.01
CA ARG A 82 -4.22 15.74 -7.58
C ARG A 82 -4.78 16.98 -8.29
N LEU A 83 -6.03 16.98 -8.74
CA LEU A 83 -6.58 18.12 -9.49
C LEU A 83 -6.45 19.43 -8.71
N GLY A 84 -5.92 20.46 -9.38
CA GLY A 84 -5.63 21.77 -8.76
C GLY A 84 -4.45 21.78 -7.79
N ARG A 85 -3.68 20.68 -7.68
CA ARG A 85 -2.52 20.56 -6.79
C ARG A 85 -1.22 20.44 -7.56
N ASP A 86 -0.18 20.92 -6.90
CA ASP A 86 1.20 20.81 -7.33
C ASP A 86 1.90 19.66 -6.60
N LEU A 87 2.21 18.58 -7.31
CA LEU A 87 2.87 17.40 -6.73
C LEU A 87 4.31 17.66 -6.29
N THR A 88 4.94 18.74 -6.76
CA THR A 88 6.27 19.15 -6.29
C THR A 88 6.22 19.97 -5.00
N ASN A 89 5.03 20.27 -4.49
CA ASN A 89 4.82 21.04 -3.27
C ASN A 89 4.42 20.13 -2.11
N TRP A 90 5.27 20.06 -1.08
CA TRP A 90 5.03 19.28 0.12
C TRP A 90 3.69 19.59 0.80
N HIS A 91 3.27 20.85 0.85
CA HIS A 91 2.01 21.24 1.49
C HIS A 91 0.81 20.56 0.83
N HIS A 92 0.83 20.46 -0.50
CA HIS A 92 -0.21 19.76 -1.25
C HIS A 92 -0.19 18.25 -1.00
N LEU A 93 1.00 17.65 -0.92
CA LEU A 93 1.15 16.23 -0.60
C LEU A 93 0.67 15.91 0.83
N TYR A 94 0.96 16.78 1.80
CA TYR A 94 0.43 16.65 3.16
C TYR A 94 -1.10 16.73 3.17
N ARG A 95 -1.72 17.67 2.45
CA ARG A 95 -3.19 17.68 2.34
C ARG A 95 -3.75 16.42 1.67
N MET A 96 -3.08 15.93 0.62
CA MET A 96 -3.49 14.68 -0.04
C MET A 96 -3.42 13.49 0.93
N LYS A 97 -2.35 13.38 1.74
CA LYS A 97 -2.21 12.31 2.73
C LYS A 97 -3.35 12.33 3.74
N ASP A 98 -3.74 13.52 4.20
CA ASP A 98 -4.76 13.70 5.22
C ASP A 98 -6.15 13.32 4.69
N GLU A 99 -6.45 13.73 3.45
CA GLU A 99 -7.68 13.35 2.76
C GLU A 99 -7.78 11.85 2.44
N LEU A 100 -6.64 11.21 2.19
CA LEU A 100 -6.56 9.76 1.95
C LEU A 100 -6.49 8.95 3.25
N GLY A 101 -6.25 9.60 4.40
CA GLY A 101 -6.06 8.91 5.67
C GLY A 101 -4.83 8.01 5.69
N VAL A 102 -3.74 8.39 5.03
CA VAL A 102 -2.49 7.61 4.93
C VAL A 102 -1.30 8.36 5.50
N THR A 103 -0.20 7.64 5.74
CA THR A 103 1.07 8.27 6.12
C THR A 103 1.71 8.96 4.91
N ILE A 104 2.51 10.00 5.16
CA ILE A 104 3.23 10.69 4.08
C ILE A 104 4.19 9.74 3.37
N SER A 105 4.85 8.85 4.10
CA SER A 105 5.77 7.86 3.55
C SER A 105 5.07 6.92 2.56
N ASN A 106 3.85 6.48 2.85
CA ASN A 106 3.08 5.61 1.95
C ASN A 106 2.66 6.35 0.69
N LEU A 107 2.19 7.60 0.83
CA LEU A 107 1.86 8.44 -0.32
C LEU A 107 3.08 8.68 -1.21
N ILE A 108 4.23 9.04 -0.63
CA ILE A 108 5.46 9.26 -1.39
C ILE A 108 5.90 7.97 -2.09
N HIS A 109 5.90 6.83 -1.39
CA HIS A 109 6.25 5.54 -2.01
C HIS A 109 5.34 5.24 -3.21
N ARG A 110 4.03 5.45 -3.04
CA ARG A 110 3.05 5.22 -4.11
C ARG A 110 3.30 6.13 -5.31
N LEU A 111 3.50 7.42 -5.08
CA LEU A 111 3.73 8.40 -6.15
C LEU A 111 5.08 8.21 -6.83
N GLN A 112 6.13 7.85 -6.09
CA GLN A 112 7.50 7.76 -6.61
C GLN A 112 7.84 6.38 -7.18
N GLN A 113 7.64 5.31 -6.40
CA GLN A 113 8.10 3.96 -6.74
C GLN A 113 7.08 3.21 -7.59
N ASP A 114 5.79 3.31 -7.24
CA ASP A 114 4.76 2.52 -7.93
C ASP A 114 4.26 3.21 -9.20
N LEU A 115 4.09 4.54 -9.17
CA LEU A 115 3.47 5.31 -10.25
C LEU A 115 4.45 6.16 -11.07
N GLY A 116 5.62 6.51 -10.53
CA GLY A 116 6.59 7.37 -11.21
C GLY A 116 6.10 8.80 -11.47
N TRP A 117 5.20 9.33 -10.65
CA TRP A 117 4.67 10.70 -10.75
C TRP A 117 5.61 11.76 -10.18
N ILE A 118 6.47 11.36 -9.24
CA ILE A 118 7.44 12.27 -8.62
C ILE A 118 8.79 11.59 -8.43
N HIS A 119 9.84 12.39 -8.27
CA HIS A 119 11.16 11.96 -7.82
C HIS A 119 11.67 12.89 -6.74
N ILE A 120 12.09 12.33 -5.60
CA ILE A 120 12.73 13.10 -4.53
C ILE A 120 14.24 12.96 -4.67
N LEU A 121 14.95 14.09 -4.72
CA LEU A 121 16.40 14.09 -4.86
C LEU A 121 17.09 13.51 -3.61
N PRO A 122 18.06 12.59 -3.76
CA PRO A 122 18.80 12.04 -2.63
C PRO A 122 19.44 13.13 -1.78
N GLY A 123 19.28 13.05 -0.45
CA GLY A 123 19.84 14.04 0.48
C GLY A 123 19.15 15.42 0.47
N SER A 124 18.07 15.58 -0.30
CA SER A 124 17.28 16.81 -0.40
C SER A 124 15.79 16.53 -0.16
N ARG A 125 15.04 17.59 0.16
CA ARG A 125 13.57 17.57 0.16
C ARG A 125 12.99 18.08 -1.16
N GLN A 126 13.81 18.34 -2.17
CA GLN A 126 13.33 18.80 -3.46
C GLN A 126 12.63 17.67 -4.20
N ILE A 127 11.44 17.97 -4.73
CA ILE A 127 10.60 17.06 -5.51
C ILE A 127 10.61 17.53 -6.97
N LEU A 128 10.84 16.59 -7.87
CA LEU A 128 10.69 16.76 -9.31
C LEU A 128 9.46 15.97 -9.78
N LEU A 129 8.82 16.43 -10.87
CA LEU A 129 7.81 15.61 -11.55
C LEU A 129 8.51 14.47 -12.28
N GLY A 130 7.93 13.27 -12.20
CA GLY A 130 8.35 12.14 -13.01
C GLY A 130 7.67 12.10 -14.36
N ASP A 131 8.22 11.32 -15.28
CA ASP A 131 7.74 11.24 -16.67
C ASP A 131 6.32 10.66 -16.78
N ALA A 132 5.90 9.86 -15.81
CA ALA A 132 4.56 9.30 -15.73
C ALA A 132 3.56 10.21 -15.01
N ALA A 133 3.98 11.41 -14.57
CA ALA A 133 3.09 12.37 -13.95
C ALA A 133 2.01 12.82 -14.95
N PRO A 134 0.72 12.76 -14.59
CA PRO A 134 -0.31 13.27 -15.47
C PRO A 134 -0.10 14.77 -15.66
N CYS A 135 -0.10 15.26 -16.91
CA CYS A 135 0.07 16.68 -17.20
C CYS A 135 -0.94 17.52 -16.38
N ARG A 136 -0.59 18.78 -16.07
CA ARG A 136 -1.58 19.74 -15.58
C ARG A 136 -2.56 19.97 -16.72
N GLU A 137 -3.73 19.33 -16.68
CA GLU A 137 -4.86 19.80 -17.47
C GLU A 137 -5.12 21.24 -17.02
N LYS A 138 -4.89 22.19 -17.93
CA LYS A 138 -5.35 23.56 -17.73
C LYS A 138 -6.87 23.44 -17.64
N GLN A 139 -7.45 23.78 -16.49
CA GLN A 139 -8.90 23.93 -16.40
C GLN A 139 -9.35 24.83 -17.56
N PRO A 140 -10.35 24.43 -18.37
CA PRO A 140 -10.89 25.34 -19.36
C PRO A 140 -11.41 26.56 -18.61
N ILE A 141 -10.90 27.73 -19.01
CA ILE A 141 -11.40 29.02 -18.54
C ILE A 141 -12.89 29.03 -18.93
N ARG A 142 -13.76 28.99 -17.91
CA ARG A 142 -15.19 29.24 -18.07
C ARG A 142 -15.47 30.72 -17.85
#